data_AF-A0A2V9YJX0-F1
#
_entry.id   AF-A0A2V9YJX0-F1
#
_cell.length_a   1.000
_cell.length_b   1.000
_cell.length_c   1.000
_cell.angle_alpha   90.00
_cell.angle_beta   90.00
_cell.angle_gamma   90.00
#
_symmetry.space_group_name_H-M   'P 1'
#
loop_
_entity.id
_entity.type
_entity.pdbx_description
1 polymer ?
#
loop_
_entity_poly.entity_id
_entity_poly.type
_entity_poly.pdbx_seq_one_letter_code
_entity_poly.pdbx_strand_id
1 'polypeptide(L)'
;ATGQGPSTFKGELADEQLNCIQTPVKAPLEIKDKTSCMLYFAHFVKPGSKYVLYDLETKTKYQLDDQDLVQPYVGAKNVQITGTLDAATKTIHVKEIRVKEIRAS
;
A
#
# COMPACT_ATOMS: atom_id res chain seq x y z
N ALA A 1 -2.35 7.33 -27.88
CA ALA A 1 -2.49 6.55 -26.62
C ALA A 1 -3.88 6.81 -26.08
N THR A 2 -4.76 5.81 -26.09
CA THR A 2 -6.07 5.90 -25.42
C THR A 2 -5.82 5.94 -23.93
N GLY A 3 -5.84 7.15 -23.34
CA GLY A 3 -5.71 7.30 -21.89
C GLY A 3 -6.92 6.64 -21.24
N GLN A 4 -6.71 5.47 -20.62
CA GLN A 4 -7.71 4.89 -19.74
C GLN A 4 -7.97 5.91 -18.62
N GLY A 5 -9.24 6.28 -18.45
CA GLY A 5 -9.68 7.14 -17.37
C GLY A 5 -9.30 6.56 -15.99
N PRO A 6 -9.45 7.36 -14.92
CA PRO A 6 -9.10 6.89 -13.58
C PRO A 6 -9.90 5.63 -13.21
N SER A 7 -9.20 4.64 -12.68
CA SER A 7 -9.73 3.37 -12.19
C SER A 7 -9.61 3.31 -10.68
N THR A 8 -10.41 2.47 -10.04
CA THR A 8 -10.34 2.23 -8.60
C THR A 8 -9.72 0.86 -8.32
N PHE A 9 -8.65 0.85 -7.55
CA PHE A 9 -7.91 -0.33 -7.11
C PHE A 9 -8.21 -0.59 -5.64
N LYS A 10 -8.38 -1.86 -5.26
CA LYS A 10 -8.69 -2.24 -3.88
C LYS A 10 -7.59 -3.13 -3.34
N GLY A 11 -7.24 -2.96 -2.08
CA GLY A 11 -6.22 -3.79 -1.46
C GLY A 11 -5.87 -3.35 -0.05
N GLU A 12 -4.77 -3.93 0.42
CA GLU A 12 -4.11 -3.56 1.68
C GLU A 12 -2.81 -2.81 1.35
N LEU A 13 -2.47 -1.80 2.14
CA LEU A 13 -1.15 -1.17 2.04
C LEU A 13 -0.09 -2.11 2.61
N ALA A 14 1.07 -2.14 1.96
CA ALA A 14 2.20 -2.96 2.37
C ALA A 14 3.51 -2.19 2.17
N ASP A 15 4.62 -2.75 2.67
CA ASP A 15 5.96 -2.34 2.26
C ASP A 15 6.30 -2.94 0.88
N GLU A 16 7.26 -2.33 0.17
CA GLU A 16 7.64 -2.74 -1.18
C GLU A 16 8.06 -4.22 -1.29
N GLN A 17 8.62 -4.79 -0.23
CA GLN A 17 9.08 -6.19 -0.19
C GLN A 17 7.99 -7.16 0.30
N LEU A 18 6.80 -6.66 0.64
CA LEU A 18 5.69 -7.44 1.19
C LEU A 18 6.06 -8.20 2.48
N ASN A 19 7.00 -7.67 3.26
CA ASN A 19 7.40 -8.22 4.55
C ASN A 19 6.27 -8.09 5.58
N CYS A 20 5.54 -6.98 5.55
CA CYS A 20 4.58 -6.59 6.58
C CYS A 20 3.19 -7.21 6.43
N ILE A 21 2.92 -7.87 5.31
CA ILE A 21 1.66 -8.61 5.11
C ILE A 21 1.80 -10.12 5.35
N GLN A 22 3.00 -10.59 5.71
CA GLN A 22 3.27 -11.98 6.08
C GLN A 22 2.75 -12.30 7.49
N THR A 23 2.55 -13.59 7.78
CA THR A 23 2.20 -14.06 9.13
C THR A 23 3.19 -15.15 9.57
N PRO A 24 4.08 -14.90 10.54
CA PRO A 24 4.32 -13.60 11.18
C PRO A 24 4.91 -12.57 10.20
N VAL A 25 4.82 -11.28 10.54
CA VAL A 25 5.48 -10.23 9.74
C VAL A 25 6.99 -10.48 9.68
N LYS A 26 7.60 -10.19 8.53
CA LYS A 26 9.05 -10.33 8.34
C LYS A 26 9.78 -9.05 8.75
N ALA A 27 9.74 -8.75 10.05
CA ALA A 27 10.35 -7.57 10.66
C ALA A 27 11.28 -8.00 11.83
N PRO A 28 12.09 -7.09 12.40
CA PRO A 28 12.79 -7.34 13.66
C PRO A 28 11.85 -7.85 14.76
N LEU A 29 12.38 -8.67 15.67
CA LEU A 29 11.60 -9.51 16.61
C LEU A 29 10.58 -8.75 17.47
N GLU A 30 10.81 -7.47 17.72
CA GLU A 30 9.95 -6.61 18.54
C GLU A 30 8.69 -6.14 17.79
N ILE A 31 8.71 -6.21 16.45
CA ILE A 31 7.62 -5.74 15.59
C ILE A 31 6.75 -6.93 15.18
N LYS A 32 5.50 -6.93 15.67
CA LYS A 32 4.55 -8.04 15.45
C LYS A 32 3.31 -7.65 14.65
N ASP A 33 3.08 -6.35 14.48
CA ASP A 33 1.93 -5.79 13.76
C ASP A 33 2.36 -5.19 12.41
N LYS A 34 1.43 -5.24 11.44
CA LYS A 34 1.66 -4.76 10.07
C LYS A 34 1.95 -3.26 10.02
N THR A 35 1.21 -2.45 10.80
CA THR A 35 1.35 -0.98 10.80
C THR A 35 2.74 -0.59 11.26
N SER A 36 3.17 -1.15 12.40
CA SER A 36 4.49 -0.92 12.98
C SER A 36 5.60 -1.42 12.05
N CYS A 37 5.39 -2.55 11.37
CA CYS A 37 6.30 -3.05 10.35
C CYS A 37 6.47 -2.08 9.19
N MET A 38 5.37 -1.56 8.63
CA MET A 38 5.45 -0.63 7.51
C MET A 38 6.15 0.67 7.88
N LEU A 39 5.82 1.25 9.03
CA LEU A 39 6.48 2.47 9.53
C LEU A 39 7.97 2.22 9.81
N TYR A 40 8.33 1.06 10.34
CA TYR A 40 9.73 0.68 10.53
C TYR A 40 10.50 0.69 9.21
N PHE A 41 10.01 -0.05 8.21
CA PHE A 41 10.69 -0.14 6.91
C PHE A 41 10.73 1.20 6.17
N ALA A 42 9.71 2.04 6.30
CA ALA A 42 9.66 3.35 5.68
C ALA A 42 10.64 4.36 6.30
N HIS A 43 10.79 4.37 7.63
CA HIS A 43 11.51 5.44 8.33
C HIS A 43 12.88 5.03 8.91
N PHE A 44 13.11 3.74 9.17
CA PHE A 44 14.29 3.29 9.92
C PHE A 44 15.27 2.45 9.09
N VAL A 45 14.86 1.96 7.92
CA VAL A 45 15.76 1.25 6.97
C VAL A 45 16.30 2.25 5.93
N LYS A 46 17.53 2.00 5.43
CA LYS A 46 18.16 2.81 4.37
C LYS A 46 18.53 1.94 3.15
N PRO A 47 18.01 2.24 1.95
CA PRO A 47 16.95 3.21 1.68
C PRO A 47 15.63 2.81 2.35
N GLY A 48 14.79 3.80 2.67
CA GLY A 48 13.46 3.54 3.23
C GLY A 48 12.57 2.83 2.22
N SER A 49 11.77 1.87 2.69
CA SER A 49 10.81 1.15 1.85
C SER A 49 9.65 2.05 1.48
N LYS A 50 9.14 1.87 0.25
CA LYS A 50 7.93 2.54 -0.22
C LYS A 50 6.67 1.79 0.23
N TYR A 51 5.58 2.52 0.36
CA TYR A 51 4.24 1.99 0.47
C TYR A 51 3.73 1.58 -0.91
N VAL A 52 3.18 0.37 -0.98
CA VAL A 52 2.57 -0.21 -2.18
C VAL A 52 1.14 -0.64 -1.87
N LEU A 53 0.30 -0.75 -2.90
CA LEU A 53 -1.01 -1.40 -2.78
C LEU A 53 -0.87 -2.86 -3.18
N TYR A 54 -1.25 -3.77 -2.29
CA TYR A 54 -1.33 -5.19 -2.60
C TYR A 54 -2.79 -5.62 -2.76
N ASP A 55 -3.15 -6.01 -3.98
CA ASP A 55 -4.43 -6.63 -4.28
C ASP A 55 -4.39 -8.09 -3.82
N LEU A 56 -5.21 -8.41 -2.81
CA LEU A 56 -5.25 -9.73 -2.19
C LEU A 56 -5.90 -10.80 -3.07
N GLU A 57 -6.78 -10.42 -4.00
CA GLU A 57 -7.51 -11.32 -4.89
C GLU A 57 -6.60 -11.74 -6.05
N THR A 58 -6.02 -10.75 -6.74
CA THR A 58 -5.17 -10.98 -7.91
C THR A 58 -3.70 -11.22 -7.56
N LYS A 59 -3.32 -11.03 -6.29
CA LYS A 59 -1.94 -11.08 -5.80
C LYS A 59 -1.04 -10.06 -6.51
N THR A 60 -1.61 -8.96 -7.02
CA THR A 60 -0.88 -7.94 -7.75
C THR A 60 -0.34 -6.87 -6.79
N LYS A 61 0.95 -6.56 -6.92
CA LYS A 61 1.59 -5.41 -6.27
C LYS A 61 1.57 -4.22 -7.22
N TYR A 62 0.99 -3.11 -6.78
CA TYR A 62 1.03 -1.83 -7.47
C TYR A 62 1.91 -0.84 -6.72
N GLN A 63 2.82 -0.21 -7.46
CA GLN A 63 3.57 0.94 -6.96
C GLN A 63 2.63 2.13 -6.83
N LEU A 64 2.90 3.01 -5.87
CA LEU A 64 2.16 4.25 -5.66
C LEU A 64 3.16 5.40 -5.82
N ASP A 65 2.87 6.36 -6.69
CA ASP A 65 3.81 7.45 -6.98
C ASP A 65 3.84 8.50 -5.88
N ASP A 66 2.69 8.79 -5.27
CA ASP A 66 2.54 9.82 -4.23
C ASP A 66 2.56 9.19 -2.83
N GLN A 67 3.77 9.03 -2.30
CA GLN A 67 4.00 8.41 -0.98
C GLN A 67 3.48 9.27 0.18
N ASP A 68 3.55 10.60 0.04
CA ASP A 68 3.07 11.56 1.03
C ASP A 68 1.54 11.51 1.13
N LEU A 69 0.83 11.37 0.01
CA LEU A 69 -0.62 11.19 0.00
C LEU A 69 -1.05 9.86 0.62
N VAL A 70 -0.23 8.81 0.50
CA VAL A 70 -0.53 7.45 1.00
C VAL A 70 -0.25 7.31 2.50
N GLN A 71 0.80 7.94 3.01
CA GLN A 71 1.28 7.76 4.38
C GLN A 71 0.20 7.90 5.48
N PRO A 72 -0.75 8.86 5.43
CA PRO A 72 -1.80 9.00 6.45
C PRO A 72 -2.72 7.78 6.58
N TYR A 73 -2.76 6.90 5.57
CA TYR A 73 -3.63 5.74 5.51
C TYR A 73 -2.92 4.44 5.92
N VAL A 74 -1.65 4.49 6.30
CA VAL A 74 -0.89 3.34 6.82
C VAL A 74 -1.60 2.73 8.03
N GLY A 75 -1.78 1.40 8.01
CA GLY A 75 -2.54 0.65 9.03
C GLY A 75 -4.03 0.48 8.71
N ALA A 76 -4.55 1.14 7.68
CA ALA A 76 -5.90 0.88 7.21
C ALA A 76 -6.02 -0.52 6.58
N LYS A 77 -6.99 -1.31 7.05
CA LYS A 77 -7.20 -2.69 6.58
C LYS A 77 -7.76 -2.79 5.17
N ASN A 78 -8.50 -1.78 4.72
CA ASN A 78 -9.21 -1.79 3.44
C ASN A 78 -9.08 -0.44 2.77
N VAL A 79 -8.19 -0.35 1.77
CA VAL A 79 -7.92 0.86 1.02
C VAL A 79 -8.49 0.73 -0.38
N GLN A 80 -9.14 1.80 -0.85
CA GLN A 80 -9.52 2.00 -2.24
C GLN A 80 -8.74 3.20 -2.77
N ILE A 81 -7.93 2.96 -3.80
CA ILE A 81 -7.12 3.98 -4.44
C ILE A 81 -7.71 4.25 -5.81
N THR A 82 -8.12 5.49 -6.06
CA THR A 82 -8.55 5.94 -7.38
C THR A 82 -7.39 6.67 -8.05
N GLY A 83 -7.06 6.28 -9.28
CA GLY A 83 -5.90 6.80 -10.00
C GLY A 83 -5.78 6.28 -11.42
N THR A 84 -4.71 6.64 -12.12
CA THR A 84 -4.40 6.13 -13.46
C THR A 84 -3.24 5.15 -13.38
N LEU A 85 -3.39 3.96 -13.96
CA LEU A 85 -2.34 2.94 -13.96
C LEU A 85 -1.39 3.15 -15.13
N ASP A 86 -0.11 3.35 -14.84
CA ASP A 86 0.97 3.07 -15.77
C ASP A 86 1.21 1.55 -15.82
N ALA A 87 0.72 0.90 -16.87
CA ALA A 87 0.76 -0.55 -17.00
C ALA A 87 2.19 -1.09 -17.19
N ALA A 88 3.12 -0.29 -17.72
CA ALA A 88 4.49 -0.69 -17.97
C ALA A 88 5.27 -0.90 -16.65
N THR A 89 5.04 -0.03 -15.68
CA THR A 89 5.71 -0.06 -14.36
C THR A 89 4.83 -0.61 -13.24
N LYS A 90 3.54 -0.84 -13.51
CA LYS A 90 2.50 -1.13 -12.50
C LYS A 90 2.41 -0.04 -11.43
N THR A 91 2.57 1.22 -11.82
CA THR A 91 2.47 2.37 -10.92
C THR A 91 1.10 3.01 -11.05
N ILE A 92 0.40 3.18 -9.93
CA ILE A 92 -0.84 3.96 -9.87
C ILE A 92 -0.43 5.40 -9.57
N HIS A 93 -0.79 6.30 -10.49
CA HIS A 93 -0.80 7.73 -10.25
C HIS A 93 -1.98 8.09 -9.36
N VAL A 94 -1.70 8.27 -8.07
CA VAL A 94 -2.73 8.40 -7.03
C VAL A 94 -3.47 9.73 -7.18
N LYS A 95 -4.81 9.69 -7.12
CA LYS A 95 -5.66 10.90 -7.11
C LYS A 95 -6.51 11.00 -5.85
N GLU A 96 -7.03 9.88 -5.38
CA GLU A 96 -7.87 9.83 -4.19
C GLU A 96 -7.66 8.51 -3.45
N ILE A 97 -7.71 8.58 -2.13
CA ILE A 97 -7.66 7.40 -1.26
C ILE A 97 -8.89 7.41 -0.35
N ARG A 98 -9.59 6.29 -0.32
CA ARG A 98 -10.70 6.04 0.60
C ARG A 98 -10.40 4.83 1.45
N VAL A 99 -10.62 4.94 2.74
CA VAL A 99 -10.62 3.80 3.66
C VAL A 99 -12.04 3.41 3.95
N LYS A 100 -12.36 2.12 3.87
CA LYS A 100 -13.58 1.63 4.49
C LYS A 100 -13.30 1.47 5.98
N GLU A 101 -13.68 2.46 6.78
CA GLU A 101 -13.89 2.22 8.20
C GLU A 101 -15.00 1.18 8.33
N ILE A 102 -14.65 -0.03 8.74
CA ILE A 102 -15.63 -0.87 9.43
C ILE A 102 -15.71 -0.24 10.82
N ARG A 103 -16.73 0.59 11.05
CA ARG A 103 -17.15 0.87 12.43
C ARG A 103 -17.41 -0.48 13.07
N ALA A 104 -16.51 -0.91 13.95
CA ALA A 104 -16.81 -2.02 14.84
C ALA A 104 -18.05 -1.60 15.64
N SER A 105 -19.13 -2.36 15.44
CA SER A 105 -20.31 -2.33 16.30
C SER A 105 -19.99 -3.02 17.62
#